data_AF-A0A372DRJ6-F1
#
_entry.id   AF-A0A372DRJ6-F1
#
_cell.length_a   1.000
_cell.length_b   1.000
_cell.length_c   1.000
_cell.angle_alpha   90.00
_cell.angle_beta   90.00
_cell.angle_gamma   90.00
#
_symmetry.space_group_name_H-M   'P 1'
#
loop_
_entity.id
_entity.type
_entity.pdbx_description
1 polymer ?
#
loop_
_entity_poly.entity_id
_entity_poly.type
_entity_poly.pdbx_seq_one_letter_code
_entity_poly.pdbx_strand_id
1 'polypeptide(L)'
;MPVTAADLVAQARARIREIAPQALHAQPQPSVLIDVREPAEFQTGHLAGAVNIPRGVLEFQVEAHPAVANVSDPALAHKTQAIVLYCRTGGRAALAALSLQQMGFTQACSLAGGIDGWIAAGLPVTQR
;
A
#
# COMPACT_ATOMS: atom_id res chain seq x y z
N MET A 1 21.43 -18.72 -11.33
CA MET A 1 20.33 -19.45 -10.67
C MET A 1 19.04 -18.65 -10.85
N PRO A 2 17.87 -19.28 -11.01
CA PRO A 2 16.60 -18.56 -11.05
C PRO A 2 16.32 -17.88 -9.71
N VAL A 3 15.65 -16.73 -9.75
CA VAL A 3 15.26 -15.94 -8.57
C VAL A 3 13.89 -16.42 -8.09
N THR A 4 13.71 -16.62 -6.78
CA THR A 4 12.43 -17.04 -6.20
C THR A 4 11.51 -15.85 -5.91
N ALA A 5 10.23 -16.13 -5.64
CA ALA A 5 9.29 -15.08 -5.18
C ALA A 5 9.75 -14.43 -3.86
N ALA A 6 10.35 -15.20 -2.95
CA ALA A 6 10.89 -14.68 -1.70
C ALA A 6 12.07 -13.72 -1.96
N ASP A 7 12.95 -14.07 -2.90
CA ASP A 7 14.07 -13.22 -3.30
C ASP A 7 13.58 -11.90 -3.90
N LEU A 8 12.53 -11.93 -4.74
CA LEU A 8 11.93 -10.72 -5.30
C LEU A 8 11.35 -9.80 -4.21
N VAL A 9 10.65 -10.38 -3.22
CA VAL A 9 10.12 -9.62 -2.09
C VAL A 9 11.25 -9.02 -1.25
N ALA A 10 12.32 -9.78 -0.97
CA ALA A 10 13.48 -9.30 -0.23
C ALA A 10 14.18 -8.14 -0.96
N GLN A 11 14.38 -8.29 -2.28
CA GLN A 11 14.94 -7.23 -3.12
C GLN A 11 14.06 -5.97 -3.14
N ALA A 12 12.74 -6.13 -3.15
CA ALA A 12 11.82 -4.99 -3.07
C ALA A 12 11.93 -4.28 -1.73
N ARG A 13 11.89 -5.01 -0.60
CA ARG A 13 12.04 -4.45 0.74
C ARG A 13 13.35 -3.69 0.92
N ALA A 14 14.43 -4.11 0.28
CA ALA A 14 15.71 -3.41 0.31
C ALA A 14 15.70 -2.05 -0.42
N ARG A 15 14.70 -1.77 -1.26
CA ARG A 15 14.61 -0.56 -2.08
C ARG A 15 13.48 0.38 -1.65
N ILE A 16 12.48 -0.13 -0.96
CA ILE A 16 11.34 0.66 -0.47
C ILE A 16 11.52 0.99 1.01
N ARG A 17 10.65 1.88 1.51
CA ARG A 17 10.46 2.05 2.96
C ARG A 17 9.33 1.15 3.43
N GLU A 18 9.47 0.61 4.64
CA GLU A 18 8.36 0.00 5.38
C GLU A 18 7.97 0.89 6.56
N ILE A 19 6.67 0.99 6.85
CA ILE A 19 6.15 1.68 8.03
C ILE A 19 5.58 0.66 9.01
N ALA A 20 5.87 0.84 10.30
CA ALA A 20 5.31 -0.01 11.36
C ALA A 20 3.82 0.34 11.61
N PRO A 21 2.96 -0.62 12.00
CA PRO A 21 1.54 -0.37 12.24
C PRO A 21 1.26 0.76 13.22
N GLN A 22 1.96 0.81 14.35
CA GLN A 22 1.78 1.84 15.38
C GLN A 22 2.21 3.22 14.87
N ALA A 23 3.29 3.27 14.07
CA ALA A 23 3.76 4.51 13.47
C ALA A 23 2.76 5.05 12.46
N LEU A 24 2.15 4.18 11.64
CA LEU A 24 1.08 4.56 10.72
C LEU A 24 -0.16 5.04 11.47
N HIS A 25 -0.57 4.34 12.53
CA HIS A 25 -1.74 4.72 13.33
C HIS A 25 -1.58 6.07 14.04
N ALA A 26 -0.35 6.41 14.45
CA ALA A 26 -0.04 7.67 15.11
C ALA A 26 0.15 8.85 14.14
N GLN A 27 0.16 8.63 12.83
CA GLN A 27 0.38 9.71 11.87
C GLN A 27 -0.81 10.68 11.81
N PRO A 28 -0.57 12.00 11.94
CA PRO A 28 -1.62 13.01 11.84
C PRO A 28 -1.99 13.37 10.38
N GLN A 29 -1.18 12.92 9.40
CA GLN A 29 -1.28 13.32 8.00
C GLN A 29 -2.09 12.30 7.17
N PRO A 30 -2.86 12.77 6.16
CA PRO A 30 -3.63 11.91 5.29
C PRO A 30 -2.73 11.18 4.30
N SER A 31 -2.32 9.95 4.64
CA SER A 31 -1.75 9.01 3.69
C SER A 31 -2.85 8.32 2.90
N VAL A 32 -2.66 8.09 1.60
CA VAL A 32 -3.55 7.19 0.85
C VAL A 32 -3.23 5.76 1.28
N LEU A 33 -4.22 5.07 1.83
CA LEU A 33 -4.12 3.67 2.20
C LEU A 33 -4.64 2.81 1.06
N ILE A 34 -3.77 1.99 0.45
CA ILE A 34 -4.15 1.07 -0.62
C ILE A 34 -4.02 -0.36 -0.13
N ASP A 35 -5.15 -1.07 -0.09
CA ASP A 35 -5.19 -2.50 0.13
C ASP A 35 -5.04 -3.24 -1.19
N VAL A 36 -3.92 -3.94 -1.37
CA VAL A 36 -3.63 -4.70 -2.60
C VAL A 36 -4.06 -6.17 -2.55
N ARG A 37 -4.86 -6.54 -1.54
CA ARG A 37 -5.49 -7.87 -1.47
C ARG A 37 -6.64 -8.00 -2.47
N GLU A 38 -7.12 -9.22 -2.61
CA GLU A 38 -8.33 -9.48 -3.41
C GLU A 38 -9.58 -8.86 -2.76
N PRO A 39 -10.60 -8.47 -3.54
CA PRO A 39 -11.80 -7.81 -3.01
C PRO A 39 -12.51 -8.62 -1.91
N ALA A 40 -12.52 -9.95 -2.03
CA ALA A 40 -13.09 -10.82 -1.00
C ALA A 40 -12.33 -10.75 0.33
N GLU A 41 -10.99 -10.60 0.32
CA GLU A 41 -10.19 -10.39 1.53
C GLU A 41 -10.43 -9.01 2.14
N PHE A 42 -10.69 -7.99 1.32
CA PHE A 42 -10.97 -6.62 1.76
C PHE A 42 -12.32 -6.52 2.48
N GLN A 43 -13.34 -7.21 1.96
CA GLN A 43 -14.70 -7.23 2.52
C GLN A 43 -14.76 -7.88 3.91
N THR A 44 -13.87 -8.82 4.24
CA THR A 44 -13.83 -9.42 5.58
C THR A 44 -13.22 -8.52 6.65
N GLY A 45 -12.60 -7.40 6.26
CA GLY A 45 -12.05 -6.41 7.16
C GLY A 45 -10.84 -5.71 6.57
N HIS A 46 -10.76 -4.39 6.73
CA HIS A 46 -9.71 -3.55 6.17
C HIS A 46 -9.39 -2.36 7.08
N LEU A 47 -8.29 -1.64 6.81
CA LEU A 47 -7.94 -0.43 7.54
C LEU A 47 -8.95 0.69 7.21
N ALA A 48 -9.33 1.48 8.21
CA ALA A 48 -10.28 2.57 8.01
C ALA A 48 -9.78 3.58 6.95
N GLY A 49 -10.61 3.90 5.97
CA GLY A 49 -10.27 4.81 4.88
C GLY A 49 -9.40 4.18 3.77
N ALA A 50 -9.09 2.89 3.86
CA ALA A 50 -8.38 2.19 2.79
C ALA A 50 -9.26 2.02 1.54
N VAL A 51 -8.61 2.10 0.37
CA VAL A 51 -9.20 1.77 -0.92
C VAL A 51 -8.63 0.44 -1.40
N ASN A 52 -9.46 -0.41 -2.01
CA ASN A 52 -9.00 -1.69 -2.53
C ASN A 52 -8.59 -1.56 -4.00
N ILE A 53 -7.32 -1.80 -4.29
CA ILE A 53 -6.81 -1.91 -5.66
C ILE A 53 -5.94 -3.18 -5.72
N PRO A 54 -6.48 -4.32 -6.20
CA PRO A 54 -5.77 -5.59 -6.17
C PRO A 54 -4.42 -5.53 -6.87
N ARG A 55 -3.43 -6.27 -6.36
CA ARG A 55 -2.05 -6.26 -6.87
C ARG A 55 -1.96 -6.44 -8.39
N GLY A 56 -2.79 -7.31 -8.97
CA GLY A 56 -2.74 -7.67 -10.38
C GLY A 56 -3.17 -6.55 -11.35
N VAL A 57 -3.84 -5.51 -10.86
CA VAL A 57 -4.35 -4.40 -11.68
C VAL A 57 -3.83 -3.04 -11.23
N LEU A 58 -2.98 -3.00 -10.20
CA LEU A 58 -2.54 -1.79 -9.54
C LEU A 58 -1.91 -0.79 -10.51
N GLU A 59 -0.93 -1.21 -11.29
CA GLU A 59 -0.20 -0.37 -12.23
C GLU A 59 -1.11 0.29 -13.29
N PHE A 60 -2.25 -0.33 -13.59
CA PHE A 60 -3.18 0.15 -14.61
C PHE A 60 -4.30 1.03 -14.04
N GLN A 61 -4.57 0.96 -12.73
CA GLN A 61 -5.70 1.62 -12.10
C GLN A 61 -5.30 2.76 -11.16
N VAL A 62 -4.08 2.72 -10.60
CA VAL A 62 -3.66 3.64 -9.53
C VAL A 62 -3.74 5.12 -9.94
N GLU A 63 -3.32 5.49 -11.15
CA GLU A 63 -3.33 6.89 -11.61
C GLU A 63 -4.75 7.41 -11.90
N ALA A 64 -5.70 6.51 -12.21
CA ALA A 64 -7.09 6.88 -12.48
C ALA A 64 -7.98 6.83 -11.21
N HIS A 65 -7.49 6.23 -10.12
CA HIS A 65 -8.29 6.05 -8.92
C HIS A 65 -8.51 7.40 -8.21
N PRO A 66 -9.75 7.78 -7.85
CA PRO A 66 -10.04 9.10 -7.25
C PRO A 66 -9.27 9.43 -5.97
N ALA A 67 -8.87 8.41 -5.21
CA ALA A 67 -8.05 8.57 -4.00
C ALA A 67 -6.59 8.98 -4.29
N VAL A 68 -6.11 8.81 -5.52
CA VAL A 68 -4.73 9.11 -5.96
C VAL A 68 -4.71 10.20 -7.03
N ALA A 69 -5.67 10.16 -7.94
CA ALA A 69 -5.95 11.21 -8.91
C ALA A 69 -6.50 12.43 -8.16
N ASN A 70 -5.62 13.32 -7.68
CA ASN A 70 -6.04 14.65 -7.23
C ASN A 70 -6.59 15.42 -8.45
N VAL A 71 -7.88 15.23 -8.74
CA VAL A 71 -8.60 15.77 -9.90
C VAL A 71 -8.56 17.31 -9.95
N SER A 72 -8.26 17.96 -8.83
CA SER A 72 -8.37 19.41 -8.67
C SER A 72 -7.18 20.22 -9.19
N ASP A 73 -6.00 19.63 -9.40
CA ASP A 73 -4.83 20.38 -9.90
C ASP A 73 -3.80 19.47 -10.61
N PRO A 74 -3.76 19.44 -11.95
CA PRO A 74 -2.78 18.66 -12.72
C PRO A 74 -1.32 19.14 -12.58
N ALA A 75 -1.07 20.32 -11.99
CA ALA A 75 0.27 20.83 -11.69
C ALA A 75 0.75 20.47 -10.27
N LEU A 76 -0.14 20.07 -9.36
CA LEU A 76 0.23 19.57 -8.03
C LEU A 76 0.64 18.10 -8.12
N ALA A 77 1.87 17.83 -7.68
CA ALA A 77 2.57 16.58 -7.83
C ALA A 77 1.87 15.41 -7.08
N HIS A 78 0.89 14.77 -7.70
CA HIS A 78 0.26 13.51 -7.28
C HIS A 78 1.30 12.42 -6.93
N LYS A 79 2.46 12.47 -7.58
CA LYS A 79 3.62 11.59 -7.37
C LYS A 79 4.41 11.85 -6.07
N THR A 80 4.07 12.89 -5.31
CA THR A 80 4.67 13.23 -4.01
C THR A 80 3.77 12.93 -2.81
N GLN A 81 2.52 12.52 -3.04
CA GLN A 81 1.62 12.13 -1.96
C GLN A 81 2.09 10.84 -1.30
N ALA A 82 2.03 10.79 0.04
CA ALA A 82 2.35 9.59 0.79
C ALA A 82 1.31 8.49 0.50
N ILE A 83 1.77 7.36 -0.04
CA ILE A 83 0.96 6.18 -0.32
C ILE A 83 1.48 5.04 0.54
N VAL A 84 0.60 4.43 1.31
CA VAL A 84 0.92 3.25 2.12
C VAL A 84 0.15 2.08 1.55
N LEU A 85 0.88 1.09 1.06
CA LEU A 85 0.32 -0.14 0.53
C LEU A 85 0.37 -1.21 1.59
N TYR A 86 -0.69 -2.00 1.70
CA TYR A 86 -0.67 -3.17 2.56
C TYR A 86 -1.38 -4.34 1.90
N CYS A 87 -1.04 -5.53 2.37
CA CYS A 87 -1.74 -6.75 2.02
C CYS A 87 -1.93 -7.59 3.28
N ARG A 88 -2.09 -8.92 3.15
CA ARG A 88 -2.22 -9.79 4.30
C ARG A 88 -0.99 -9.74 5.22
N THR A 89 0.19 -10.07 4.68
CA THR A 89 1.45 -10.24 5.45
C THR A 89 2.60 -9.32 4.99
N GLY A 90 2.35 -8.42 4.04
CA GLY A 90 3.32 -7.43 3.53
C GLY A 90 4.05 -7.81 2.23
N GLY A 91 4.08 -9.07 1.81
CA GLY A 91 4.82 -9.49 0.59
C GLY A 91 4.31 -8.84 -0.70
N ARG A 92 3.00 -8.96 -1.00
CA ARG A 92 2.37 -8.30 -2.17
C ARG A 92 2.55 -6.78 -2.13
N ALA A 93 2.45 -6.19 -0.94
CA ALA A 93 2.57 -4.75 -0.73
C ALA A 93 3.98 -4.23 -0.99
N ALA A 94 5.02 -4.99 -0.62
CA ALA A 94 6.40 -4.61 -0.89
C ALA A 94 6.69 -4.55 -2.41
N LEU A 95 6.23 -5.57 -3.15
CA LEU A 95 6.33 -5.56 -4.62
C LEU A 95 5.54 -4.41 -5.23
N ALA A 96 4.35 -4.14 -4.70
CA ALA A 96 3.49 -3.04 -5.13
C ALA A 96 4.11 -1.67 -4.92
N ALA A 97 4.66 -1.42 -3.73
CA ALA A 97 5.37 -0.19 -3.43
C ALA A 97 6.55 0.03 -4.39
N LEU A 98 7.32 -1.01 -4.68
CA LEU A 98 8.43 -0.92 -5.63
C LEU A 98 7.94 -0.56 -7.04
N SER A 99 6.89 -1.24 -7.55
CA SER A 99 6.29 -0.90 -8.85
C SER A 99 5.83 0.55 -8.90
N LEU A 100 5.14 1.04 -7.86
CA LEU A 100 4.67 2.41 -7.81
C LEU A 100 5.82 3.42 -7.77
N GLN A 101 6.89 3.15 -7.01
CA GLN A 101 8.09 4.00 -7.03
C GLN A 101 8.72 4.08 -8.43
N GLN A 102 8.73 2.98 -9.18
CA GLN A 102 9.21 2.95 -10.57
C GLN A 102 8.32 3.74 -11.53
N MET A 103 7.02 3.84 -11.26
CA MET A 103 6.08 4.70 -11.99
C MET A 103 6.15 6.18 -11.56
N GLY A 104 6.99 6.49 -10.56
CA GLY A 104 7.26 7.84 -10.07
C GLY A 104 6.53 8.22 -8.79
N PHE A 105 5.76 7.32 -8.15
CA PHE A 105 5.20 7.56 -6.82
C PHE A 105 6.28 7.45 -5.74
N THR A 106 7.10 8.50 -5.62
CA THR A 106 8.32 8.51 -4.80
C THR A 106 8.09 8.27 -3.30
N GLN A 107 6.89 8.59 -2.81
CA GLN A 107 6.51 8.41 -1.40
C GLN A 107 5.70 7.12 -1.15
N ALA A 108 5.63 6.20 -2.11
CA ALA A 108 5.03 4.89 -1.90
C ALA A 108 5.88 4.05 -0.92
N CYS A 109 5.23 3.46 0.08
CA CYS A 109 5.84 2.59 1.09
C CYS A 109 4.90 1.43 1.45
N SER A 110 5.41 0.39 2.12
CA SER A 110 4.58 -0.74 2.55
C SER A 110 4.34 -0.76 4.06
N LEU A 111 3.16 -1.20 4.48
CA LEU A 111 2.89 -1.53 5.88
C LEU A 111 3.61 -2.83 6.26
N ALA A 112 4.53 -2.74 7.21
CA ALA A 112 5.26 -3.89 7.73
C ALA A 112 4.29 -4.90 8.36
N GLY A 113 4.39 -6.16 7.96
CA GLY A 113 3.53 -7.24 8.47
C GLY A 113 2.10 -7.25 7.92
N GLY A 114 1.72 -6.28 7.08
CA GLY A 114 0.37 -6.19 6.50
C GLY A 114 -0.74 -6.03 7.55
N ILE A 115 -1.96 -6.42 7.17
CA ILE A 115 -3.13 -6.35 8.08
C ILE A 115 -3.00 -7.33 9.26
N ASP A 116 -2.30 -8.46 9.09
CA ASP A 116 -2.07 -9.41 10.18
C ASP A 116 -1.20 -8.73 11.28
N GLY A 117 -0.16 -7.99 10.87
CA GLY A 117 0.65 -7.17 11.77
C GLY A 117 -0.13 -6.02 12.42
N TRP A 118 -1.05 -5.40 11.68
CA TRP A 118 -1.95 -4.37 12.22
C TRP A 118 -2.88 -4.91 13.31
N ILE A 119 -3.51 -6.06 13.06
CA ILE A 119 -4.39 -6.73 14.03
C ILE A 119 -3.59 -7.21 15.25
N ALA A 120 -2.41 -7.79 15.03
CA ALA A 120 -1.52 -8.21 16.11
C ALA A 120 -1.07 -7.05 17.01
N ALA A 121 -0.99 -5.83 16.45
CA ALA A 121 -0.73 -4.61 17.20
C ALA A 121 -1.95 -4.08 17.98
N GLY A 122 -3.10 -4.76 17.93
CA GLY A 122 -4.34 -4.35 18.61
C GLY A 122 -5.05 -3.16 17.95
N LEU A 123 -4.75 -2.88 16.69
CA LEU A 123 -5.29 -1.72 15.98
C LEU A 123 -6.63 -2.04 15.28
N PRO A 124 -7.55 -1.07 15.16
CA PRO A 124 -8.90 -1.33 14.68
C PRO A 124 -8.95 -1.60 13.18
N VAL A 125 -9.86 -2.49 12.78
CA VAL A 125 -10.26 -2.72 11.39
C VAL A 125 -11.73 -2.37 11.21
N THR A 126 -12.14 -2.04 9.99
CA THR A 126 -13.52 -1.77 9.62
C THR A 126 -14.01 -2.77 8.58
N GLN A 127 -15.33 -2.94 8.54
CA GLN A 127 -16.05 -3.66 7.49
C GLN A 127 -17.07 -2.67 6.93
N ARG A 128 -17.04 -2.42 5.62
CA ARG A 128 -17.99 -1.55 4.93
C ARG A 128 -18.49 -2.26 3.70
#